data_AF-A0AAN0M732-F1
#
_entry.id   AF-A0AAN0M732-F1
#
_cell.length_a   1.000
_cell.length_b   1.000
_cell.length_c   1.000
_cell.angle_alpha   90.00
_cell.angle_beta   90.00
_cell.angle_gamma   90.00
#
_symmetry.space_group_name_H-M   'P 1'
#
loop_
_entity.id
_entity.type
_entity.pdbx_description
1 polymer ?
#
loop_
_entity_poly.entity_id
_entity_poly.type
_entity_poly.pdbx_seq_one_letter_code
_entity_poly.pdbx_strand_id
1 'polypeptide(L)'
;MFLWMIVGVMAAIELVLSLSAYGMLGSDGLRWPAYMMGAFWQPVLSGALPPVYPGQTVLMFITHAFLHGGIMHLALNGVILLSLGKFVSLHIGAAKTMLVLFLSAVGGAACFGLISTSNAPMIGASGAVFGLIGIWQAMDYRMRRRSNLPVKPVVMAFLALVASNIVFFVMLSGGLAWEAHLGGWIVGWISGQIFARR
;
A
#
# COMPACT_ATOMS: atom_id res chain seq x y z
N MET A 1 4.54 -6.69 -17.62
CA MET A 1 5.45 -7.67 -17.01
C MET A 1 5.78 -7.34 -15.55
N PHE A 2 6.27 -6.14 -15.23
CA PHE A 2 6.71 -5.81 -13.87
C PHE A 2 5.64 -5.93 -12.77
N LEU A 3 4.39 -5.52 -13.01
CA LEU A 3 3.30 -5.66 -12.02
C LEU A 3 3.06 -7.12 -11.64
N TRP A 4 3.09 -8.02 -12.62
CA TRP A 4 2.98 -9.46 -12.40
C TRP A 4 4.16 -10.01 -11.62
N MET A 5 5.38 -9.48 -11.81
CA MET A 5 6.53 -9.86 -10.99
C MET A 5 6.34 -9.42 -9.53
N ILE A 6 5.89 -8.18 -9.29
CA ILE A 6 5.62 -7.69 -7.93
C ILE A 6 4.55 -8.55 -7.25
N VAL A 7 3.41 -8.77 -7.92
CA VAL A 7 2.32 -9.62 -7.40
C VAL A 7 2.77 -11.08 -7.23
N GLY A 8 3.59 -11.61 -8.14
CA GLY A 8 4.15 -12.95 -8.04
C GLY A 8 5.05 -13.12 -6.82
N VAL A 9 5.89 -12.14 -6.51
CA VAL A 9 6.71 -12.14 -5.28
C VAL A 9 5.83 -12.15 -4.04
N MET A 10 4.82 -11.28 -3.97
CA MET A 10 3.90 -11.24 -2.83
C MET A 10 3.10 -12.54 -2.69
N ALA A 11 2.67 -13.12 -3.81
CA ALA A 11 1.98 -14.42 -3.83
C ALA A 11 2.87 -15.57 -3.38
N ALA A 12 4.14 -15.60 -3.80
CA ALA A 12 5.09 -16.61 -3.35
C ALA A 12 5.32 -16.52 -1.83
N ILE A 13 5.50 -15.30 -1.29
CA ILE A 13 5.63 -15.08 0.16
C ILE A 13 4.39 -15.57 0.88
N GLU A 14 3.20 -15.10 0.48
CA GLU A 14 1.94 -15.45 1.16
C GLU A 14 1.64 -16.96 1.06
N LEU A 15 1.98 -17.61 -0.06
CA LEU A 15 1.85 -19.05 -0.22
C LEU A 15 2.73 -19.81 0.77
N VAL A 16 4.01 -19.43 0.90
CA VAL A 16 4.93 -20.03 1.89
C VAL A 16 4.41 -19.85 3.30
N LEU A 17 3.97 -18.63 3.66
CA LEU A 17 3.42 -18.34 4.99
C LEU A 17 2.12 -19.10 5.27
N SER A 18 1.29 -19.33 4.25
CA SER A 18 0.06 -20.11 4.37
C SER A 18 0.34 -21.60 4.52
N LEU A 19 1.24 -22.17 3.71
CA LEU A 19 1.62 -23.59 3.80
C LEU A 19 2.30 -23.90 5.14
N SER A 20 3.16 -23.01 5.64
CA SER A 20 3.76 -23.14 6.97
C SER A 20 2.73 -23.10 8.10
N ALA A 21 1.65 -22.32 7.96
CA ALA A 21 0.57 -22.31 8.96
C ALA A 21 -0.21 -23.63 9.02
N TYR A 22 -0.17 -24.44 7.96
CA TYR A 22 -0.78 -25.77 7.89
C TYR A 22 0.23 -26.91 8.12
N GLY A 23 1.48 -26.60 8.53
CA GLY A 23 2.55 -27.59 8.73
C GLY A 23 3.01 -28.29 7.45
N MET A 24 2.74 -27.71 6.28
CA MET A 24 3.06 -28.30 4.98
C MET A 24 4.44 -27.90 4.45
N LEU A 25 5.06 -26.84 5.00
CA LEU A 25 6.33 -26.30 4.51
C LEU A 25 7.10 -25.56 5.61
N GLY A 26 8.38 -25.91 5.79
CA GLY A 26 9.26 -25.24 6.75
C GLY A 26 8.92 -25.56 8.21
N SER A 27 9.30 -24.67 9.13
CA SER A 27 8.86 -24.73 10.52
C SER A 27 7.42 -24.22 10.63
N ASP A 28 6.67 -24.72 11.62
CA ASP A 28 5.33 -24.20 11.89
C ASP A 28 5.40 -22.71 12.30
N GLY A 29 4.45 -21.92 11.80
CA GLY A 29 4.26 -20.54 12.26
C GLY A 29 5.24 -19.49 11.70
N LEU A 30 5.79 -19.66 10.49
CA LEU A 30 6.72 -18.69 9.86
C LEU A 30 6.15 -17.27 9.70
N ARG A 31 4.83 -17.10 9.78
CA ARG A 31 4.17 -15.79 9.64
C ARG A 31 4.61 -14.79 10.68
N TRP A 32 4.74 -15.20 11.95
CA TRP A 32 5.12 -14.28 13.01
C TRP A 32 6.58 -13.80 12.88
N PRO A 33 7.58 -14.70 12.67
CA PRO A 33 8.92 -14.27 12.30
C PRO A 33 8.97 -13.35 11.08
N ALA A 34 8.19 -13.63 10.03
CA ALA A 34 8.12 -12.77 8.86
C ALA A 34 7.60 -11.36 9.20
N TYR A 35 6.60 -11.24 10.07
CA TYR A 35 6.11 -9.93 10.53
C TYR A 35 7.13 -9.21 11.40
N MET A 36 7.76 -9.91 12.35
CA MET A 36 8.81 -9.35 13.19
C MET A 36 9.95 -8.75 12.36
N MET A 37 10.30 -9.38 11.24
CA MET A 37 11.40 -8.94 10.39
C MET A 37 10.99 -7.92 9.31
N GLY A 38 9.80 -8.06 8.73
CA GLY A 38 9.43 -7.33 7.51
C GLY A 38 8.26 -6.36 7.65
N ALA A 39 7.44 -6.45 8.69
CA ALA A 39 6.32 -5.52 8.88
C ALA A 39 6.80 -4.15 9.37
N PHE A 40 5.95 -3.14 9.22
CA PHE A 40 6.21 -1.83 9.80
C PHE A 40 5.74 -1.79 11.25
N TRP A 41 6.66 -1.53 12.17
CA TRP A 41 6.39 -1.47 13.60
C TRP A 41 6.56 -0.04 14.10
N GLN A 42 5.45 0.63 14.42
CA GLN A 42 5.51 1.97 14.99
C GLN A 42 6.35 2.02 16.29
N PRO A 43 6.25 1.03 17.21
CA PRO A 43 7.09 1.02 18.41
C PRO A 43 8.60 0.91 18.13
N VAL A 44 8.99 0.28 17.02
CA VAL A 44 10.40 0.21 16.60
C VAL A 44 10.84 1.54 16.00
N LEU A 45 9.97 2.22 15.24
CA LEU A 45 10.27 3.55 14.71
C LEU A 45 10.42 4.60 15.82
N SER A 46 9.54 4.58 16.81
CA SER A 46 9.52 5.55 17.92
C SER A 46 10.62 5.30 18.96
N GLY A 47 11.32 4.16 18.87
CA GLY A 47 12.33 3.76 19.84
C GLY A 47 11.77 3.13 21.13
N ALA A 48 10.46 2.88 21.19
CA ALA A 48 9.83 2.17 22.31
C ALA A 48 10.23 0.68 22.37
N LEU A 49 10.56 0.07 21.22
CA LEU A 49 11.13 -1.26 21.12
C LEU A 49 12.44 -1.24 20.31
N PRO A 50 13.43 -2.08 20.66
CA PRO A 50 14.64 -2.20 19.87
C PRO A 50 14.34 -2.90 18.52
N PRO A 51 15.10 -2.56 17.45
CA PRO A 51 15.02 -3.32 16.21
C PRO A 51 15.56 -4.75 16.41
N VAL A 52 14.98 -5.70 15.68
CA VAL A 52 15.37 -7.11 15.62
C VAL A 52 16.72 -7.30 14.90
N TYR A 53 17.03 -6.44 13.93
CA TYR A 53 18.29 -6.47 13.19
C TYR A 53 18.72 -5.05 12.75
N PRO A 54 20.04 -4.83 12.50
CA PRO A 54 20.53 -3.55 12.01
C PRO A 54 19.85 -3.13 10.70
N GLY A 55 19.27 -1.93 10.68
CA GLY A 55 18.61 -1.38 9.49
C GLY A 55 17.10 -1.65 9.38
N GLN A 56 16.48 -2.37 10.33
CA GLN A 56 15.03 -2.60 10.32
C GLN A 56 14.22 -1.30 10.23
N THR A 57 14.63 -0.26 10.95
CA THR A 57 13.96 1.06 10.95
C THR A 57 13.91 1.72 9.57
N VAL A 58 14.79 1.32 8.64
CA VAL A 58 14.81 1.79 7.26
C VAL A 58 14.08 0.81 6.34
N LEU A 59 14.40 -0.49 6.41
CA LEU A 59 13.82 -1.49 5.52
C LEU A 59 12.30 -1.61 5.66
N MET A 60 11.78 -1.44 6.88
CA MET A 60 10.36 -1.57 7.16
C MET A 60 9.48 -0.57 6.42
N PHE A 61 10.03 0.52 5.85
CA PHE A 61 9.28 1.45 4.98
C PHE A 61 8.90 0.86 3.62
N ILE A 62 9.55 -0.24 3.21
CA ILE A 62 9.28 -0.94 1.95
C ILE A 62 8.81 -2.37 2.19
N THR A 63 9.48 -3.12 3.08
CA THR A 63 9.24 -4.56 3.24
C THR A 63 7.81 -4.87 3.68
N HIS A 64 7.17 -3.97 4.42
CA HIS A 64 5.79 -4.12 4.90
C HIS A 64 4.80 -4.35 3.76
N ALA A 65 5.05 -3.73 2.60
CA ALA A 65 4.18 -3.79 1.44
C ALA A 65 4.11 -5.18 0.80
N PHE A 66 5.08 -6.07 1.10
CA PHE A 66 5.13 -7.42 0.55
C PHE A 66 4.47 -8.47 1.45
N LEU A 67 4.23 -8.15 2.72
CA LEU A 67 3.59 -9.04 3.68
C LEU A 67 2.08 -8.85 3.66
N HIS A 68 1.32 -9.93 3.77
CA HIS A 68 -0.14 -9.88 3.78
C HIS A 68 -0.70 -10.71 4.93
N GLY A 69 -1.94 -10.40 5.32
CA GLY A 69 -2.64 -11.04 6.43
C GLY A 69 -3.36 -12.34 6.07
N GLY A 70 -3.15 -12.85 4.85
CA GLY A 70 -3.94 -13.92 4.27
C GLY A 70 -4.11 -13.76 2.76
N ILE A 71 -4.52 -14.85 2.11
CA ILE A 71 -4.77 -14.91 0.65
C ILE A 71 -5.78 -13.86 0.20
N MET A 72 -6.86 -13.63 0.96
CA MET A 72 -7.86 -12.62 0.60
C MET A 72 -7.28 -11.20 0.64
N HIS A 73 -6.47 -10.88 1.65
CA HIS A 73 -5.83 -9.58 1.75
C HIS A 73 -4.85 -9.34 0.58
N LEU A 74 -4.08 -10.36 0.20
CA LEU A 74 -3.24 -10.31 -1.00
C LEU A 74 -4.07 -10.14 -2.27
N ALA A 75 -5.15 -10.92 -2.44
CA ALA A 75 -5.97 -10.90 -3.65
C ALA A 75 -6.57 -9.52 -3.91
N LEU A 76 -7.11 -8.86 -2.88
CA LEU A 76 -7.67 -7.51 -2.99
C LEU A 76 -6.61 -6.50 -3.45
N ASN A 77 -5.40 -6.54 -2.88
CA ASN A 77 -4.30 -5.67 -3.33
C ASN A 77 -3.84 -6.02 -4.75
N GLY A 78 -3.65 -7.31 -5.04
CA GLY A 78 -3.17 -7.81 -6.32
C GLY A 78 -4.10 -7.44 -7.48
N VAL A 79 -5.41 -7.56 -7.31
CA VAL A 79 -6.40 -7.16 -8.33
C VAL A 79 -6.25 -5.68 -8.68
N ILE A 80 -6.12 -4.80 -7.68
CA ILE A 80 -5.99 -3.35 -7.95
C ILE A 80 -4.62 -3.02 -8.54
N LEU A 81 -3.54 -3.62 -8.04
CA LEU A 81 -2.19 -3.46 -8.60
C LEU A 81 -2.13 -3.87 -10.08
N LEU A 82 -2.73 -5.00 -10.45
CA LEU A 82 -2.71 -5.48 -11.84
C LEU A 82 -3.63 -4.67 -12.75
N SER A 83 -4.84 -4.33 -12.28
CA SER A 83 -5.82 -3.59 -13.08
C SER A 83 -5.45 -2.11 -13.20
N LEU A 84 -5.47 -1.37 -12.08
CA LEU A 84 -5.21 0.06 -12.06
C LEU A 84 -3.74 0.37 -12.33
N GLY A 85 -2.81 -0.48 -11.87
CA GLY A 85 -1.39 -0.31 -12.19
C GLY A 85 -1.10 -0.43 -13.68
N LYS A 86 -1.79 -1.34 -14.40
CA LYS A 86 -1.68 -1.43 -15.86
C LYS A 86 -2.22 -0.16 -16.51
N PHE A 87 -3.38 0.32 -16.09
CA PHE A 87 -3.95 1.58 -16.59
C PHE A 87 -2.97 2.74 -16.41
N VAL A 88 -2.46 2.95 -15.19
CA VAL A 88 -1.50 4.04 -14.89
C VAL A 88 -0.22 3.87 -15.72
N SER A 89 0.31 2.65 -15.82
CA SER A 89 1.52 2.36 -16.61
C SER A 89 1.38 2.65 -18.09
N LEU A 90 0.19 2.52 -18.67
CA LEU A 90 -0.06 2.90 -20.06
C LEU A 90 0.00 4.42 -20.27
N HIS A 91 -0.30 5.21 -19.23
CA HIS A 91 -0.35 6.68 -19.33
C HIS A 91 0.97 7.36 -18.97
N ILE A 92 1.69 6.86 -17.96
CA ILE A 92 2.94 7.49 -17.47
C ILE A 92 4.20 6.67 -17.77
N GLY A 93 4.06 5.44 -18.26
CA GLY A 93 5.16 4.52 -18.53
C GLY A 93 5.57 3.70 -17.29
N ALA A 94 6.13 2.51 -17.54
CA ALA A 94 6.42 1.52 -16.51
C ALA A 94 7.36 2.04 -15.38
N ALA A 95 8.44 2.74 -15.74
CA ALA A 95 9.41 3.24 -14.77
C ALA A 95 8.78 4.23 -13.77
N LYS A 96 7.91 5.14 -14.25
CA LYS A 96 7.22 6.10 -13.38
C LYS A 96 6.16 5.42 -12.53
N THR A 97 5.46 4.42 -13.06
CA THR A 97 4.51 3.63 -12.26
C THR A 97 5.22 2.86 -11.17
N MET A 98 6.38 2.25 -11.43
CA MET A 98 7.20 1.63 -10.39
C MET A 98 7.61 2.64 -9.33
N LEU A 99 8.10 3.82 -9.74
CA LEU A 99 8.47 4.88 -8.81
C LEU A 99 7.29 5.30 -7.92
N VAL A 100 6.10 5.50 -8.50
CA VAL A 100 4.88 5.86 -7.75
C VAL A 100 4.51 4.75 -6.76
N LEU A 101 4.57 3.48 -7.15
CA LEU A 101 4.26 2.37 -6.24
C LEU A 101 5.18 2.36 -5.02
N PHE A 102 6.49 2.47 -5.22
CA PHE A 102 7.45 2.46 -4.12
C PHE A 102 7.38 3.73 -3.27
N LEU A 103 7.28 4.91 -3.89
CA LEU A 103 7.12 6.15 -3.13
C LEU A 103 5.81 6.16 -2.33
N SER A 104 4.72 5.60 -2.85
CA SER A 104 3.46 5.50 -2.11
C SER A 104 3.52 4.47 -0.99
N ALA A 105 4.28 3.38 -1.13
CA ALA A 105 4.57 2.48 -0.02
C ALA A 105 5.36 3.19 1.11
N VAL A 106 6.38 3.98 0.74
CA VAL A 106 7.16 4.80 1.70
C VAL A 106 6.29 5.88 2.33
N GLY A 107 5.51 6.62 1.53
CA GLY A 107 4.63 7.68 2.02
C GLY A 107 3.53 7.16 2.92
N GLY A 108 2.98 5.99 2.61
CA GLY A 108 2.05 5.29 3.50
C GLY A 108 2.70 4.91 4.83
N ALA A 109 3.89 4.30 4.79
CA ALA A 109 4.65 3.98 6.00
C ALA A 109 5.02 5.23 6.82
N ALA A 110 5.37 6.33 6.16
CA ALA A 110 5.66 7.59 6.84
C ALA A 110 4.42 8.16 7.55
N CYS A 111 3.27 8.21 6.89
CA CYS A 111 2.02 8.64 7.53
C CYS A 111 1.62 7.72 8.68
N PHE A 112 1.71 6.40 8.51
CA PHE A 112 1.45 5.46 9.60
C PHE A 112 2.40 5.66 10.78
N GLY A 113 3.70 5.80 10.53
CA GLY A 113 4.69 6.01 11.59
C GLY A 113 4.52 7.33 12.36
N LEU A 114 4.02 8.38 11.69
CA LEU A 114 3.82 9.70 12.30
C LEU A 114 2.48 9.84 13.05
N ILE A 115 1.44 9.13 12.60
CA ILE A 115 0.06 9.35 13.06
C ILE A 115 -0.43 8.19 13.95
N SER A 116 -0.06 6.96 13.63
CA SER A 116 -0.61 5.80 14.32
C SER A 116 -0.07 5.68 15.74
N THR A 117 -0.95 5.32 16.65
CA THR A 117 -0.63 4.94 18.04
C THR A 117 -0.72 3.43 18.25
N SER A 118 -0.89 2.67 17.17
CA SER A 118 -1.04 1.22 17.23
C SER A 118 0.28 0.52 17.55
N ASN A 119 0.22 -0.43 18.49
CA ASN A 119 1.32 -1.37 18.73
C ASN A 119 1.31 -2.56 17.76
N ALA A 120 0.22 -2.73 16.99
CA ALA A 120 0.13 -3.79 16.00
C ALA A 120 0.97 -3.43 14.76
N PRO A 121 1.58 -4.43 14.10
CA PRO A 121 2.34 -4.20 12.88
C PRO A 121 1.42 -3.80 11.73
N MET A 122 1.88 -2.87 10.90
CA MET A 122 1.28 -2.60 9.60
C MET A 122 1.92 -3.49 8.52
N ILE A 123 1.08 -4.11 7.71
CA ILE A 123 1.44 -4.94 6.55
C ILE A 123 0.51 -4.64 5.39
N GLY A 124 0.96 -4.96 4.17
CA GLY A 124 0.14 -4.98 2.96
C GLY A 124 0.52 -3.91 1.96
N ALA A 125 0.29 -4.22 0.68
CA ALA A 125 0.60 -3.31 -0.42
C ALA A 125 -0.38 -2.12 -0.54
N SER A 126 -1.30 -1.94 0.40
CA SER A 126 -2.43 -1.03 0.25
C SER A 126 -2.00 0.43 0.18
N GLY A 127 -0.92 0.84 0.84
CA GLY A 127 -0.34 2.19 0.65
C GLY A 127 0.05 2.45 -0.81
N ALA A 128 0.67 1.47 -1.49
CA ALA A 128 0.99 1.57 -2.92
C ALA A 128 -0.27 1.57 -3.80
N VAL A 129 -1.28 0.77 -3.45
CA VAL A 129 -2.59 0.74 -4.12
C VAL A 129 -3.29 2.10 -4.03
N PHE A 130 -3.34 2.70 -2.85
CA PHE A 130 -3.90 4.04 -2.66
C PHE A 130 -3.09 5.11 -3.42
N GLY A 131 -1.78 4.89 -3.60
CA GLY A 131 -0.96 5.64 -4.54
C GLY A 131 -1.47 5.59 -5.98
N LEU A 132 -1.79 4.39 -6.49
CA LEU A 132 -2.38 4.23 -7.81
C LEU A 132 -3.74 4.95 -7.93
N ILE A 133 -4.57 4.88 -6.88
CA ILE A 133 -5.85 5.59 -6.83
C ILE A 133 -5.62 7.11 -6.85
N GLY A 134 -4.67 7.62 -6.06
CA GLY A 134 -4.33 9.04 -5.98
C GLY A 134 -3.84 9.60 -7.32
N ILE A 135 -2.93 8.89 -8.00
CA ILE A 135 -2.45 9.34 -9.33
C ILE A 135 -3.55 9.27 -10.38
N TRP A 136 -4.41 8.24 -10.33
CA TRP A 136 -5.56 8.14 -11.23
C TRP A 136 -6.55 9.30 -11.02
N GLN A 137 -6.89 9.63 -9.78
CA GLN A 137 -7.76 10.79 -9.48
C GLN A 137 -7.11 12.11 -9.90
N ALA A 138 -5.80 12.27 -9.74
CA ALA A 138 -5.07 13.46 -10.20
C ALA A 138 -5.09 13.59 -11.73
N MET A 139 -4.99 12.47 -12.45
CA MET A 139 -5.12 12.45 -13.91
C MET A 139 -6.54 12.85 -14.36
N ASP A 140 -7.59 12.27 -13.76
CA ASP A 140 -8.99 12.63 -14.06
C ASP A 140 -9.27 14.10 -13.74
N TYR A 141 -8.77 14.60 -12.60
CA TYR A 141 -8.86 16.00 -12.23
C TYR A 141 -8.26 16.93 -13.30
N ARG A 142 -7.05 16.63 -13.76
CA ARG A 142 -6.36 17.45 -14.77
C ARG A 142 -7.07 17.43 -16.11
N MET A 143 -7.52 16.25 -16.55
CA MET A 143 -8.31 16.10 -17.77
C MET A 143 -9.58 16.97 -17.69
N ARG A 144 -10.36 16.84 -16.62
CA ARG A 144 -11.59 17.63 -16.42
C ARG A 144 -11.32 19.12 -16.42
N ARG A 145 -10.27 19.58 -15.73
CA ARG A 145 -9.87 20.99 -15.71
C ARG A 145 -9.50 21.52 -17.10
N ARG A 146 -8.79 20.73 -17.91
CA ARG A 146 -8.42 21.12 -19.29
C ARG A 146 -9.62 21.17 -20.22
N SER A 147 -10.57 20.24 -20.05
CA SER A 147 -11.78 20.16 -20.86
C SER A 147 -12.94 21.02 -20.32
N ASN A 148 -12.70 21.86 -19.32
CA ASN A 148 -13.71 22.66 -18.63
C ASN A 148 -14.93 21.85 -18.13
N LEU A 149 -14.69 20.61 -17.69
CA LEU A 149 -15.69 19.71 -17.14
C LEU A 149 -15.80 19.86 -15.62
N PRO A 150 -16.96 19.56 -15.02
CA PRO A 150 -17.12 19.57 -13.57
C PRO A 150 -16.16 18.59 -12.87
N VAL A 151 -15.48 19.08 -11.82
CA VAL A 151 -14.60 18.27 -10.95
C VAL A 151 -15.34 17.54 -9.84
N LYS A 152 -16.66 17.77 -9.69
CA LYS A 152 -17.52 17.12 -8.70
C LYS A 152 -17.33 15.59 -8.65
N PRO A 153 -17.22 14.85 -9.77
CA PRO A 153 -17.01 13.40 -9.70
C PRO A 153 -15.71 12.99 -9.01
N VAL A 154 -14.61 13.73 -9.21
CA VAL A 154 -13.32 13.46 -8.53
C VAL A 154 -13.47 13.67 -7.03
N VAL A 155 -14.12 14.76 -6.62
CA VAL A 155 -14.37 15.06 -5.20
C VAL A 155 -15.25 13.99 -4.57
N MET A 156 -16.31 13.56 -5.25
CA MET A 156 -17.20 12.50 -4.75
C MET A 156 -16.48 11.16 -4.64
N ALA A 157 -15.60 10.81 -5.59
CA ALA A 157 -14.78 9.61 -5.52
C ALA A 157 -13.80 9.65 -4.32
N PHE A 158 -13.20 10.81 -4.04
CA PHE A 158 -12.35 11.00 -2.86
C PHE A 158 -13.16 10.86 -1.56
N LEU A 159 -14.33 11.50 -1.47
CA LEU A 159 -15.20 11.40 -0.29
C LEU A 159 -15.71 9.97 -0.07
N ALA A 160 -16.04 9.25 -1.14
CA ALA A 160 -16.41 7.83 -1.06
C ALA A 160 -15.25 6.95 -0.56
N LEU A 161 -14.01 7.28 -0.95
CA LEU A 161 -12.82 6.59 -0.46
C LEU A 161 -12.60 6.83 1.04
N VAL A 162 -12.78 8.07 1.50
CA VAL A 162 -12.72 8.43 2.93
C VAL A 162 -13.82 7.68 3.71
N ALA A 163 -15.06 7.72 3.22
CA ALA A 163 -16.17 7.02 3.85
C ALA A 163 -15.92 5.51 3.94
N SER A 164 -15.39 4.90 2.87
CA SER A 164 -15.04 3.49 2.85
C SER A 164 -13.96 3.14 3.87
N ASN A 165 -12.94 4.00 4.03
CA ASN A 165 -11.91 3.80 5.05
C ASN A 165 -12.49 3.82 6.47
N ILE A 166 -13.40 4.76 6.76
CA ILE A 166 -14.08 4.84 8.06
C ILE A 166 -14.89 3.56 8.30
N VAL A 167 -15.68 3.11 7.31
CA VAL A 167 -16.49 1.89 7.41
C VAL A 167 -15.61 0.68 7.67
N PHE A 168 -14.54 0.47 6.88
CA PHE A 168 -13.64 -0.65 7.06
C PHE A 168 -12.86 -0.58 8.37
N PHE A 169 -12.46 0.60 8.83
CA PHE A 169 -11.82 0.79 10.13
C PHE A 169 -12.74 0.32 11.27
N VAL A 170 -14.01 0.69 11.24
CA VAL A 170 -15.00 0.24 12.23
C VAL A 170 -15.27 -1.25 12.13
N MET A 171 -15.48 -1.78 10.91
CA MET A 171 -15.76 -3.21 10.68
C MET A 171 -14.60 -4.12 11.11
N LEU A 172 -13.37 -3.63 11.01
CA LEU A 172 -12.16 -4.36 11.40
C LEU A 172 -11.72 -4.02 12.83
N SER A 173 -12.59 -3.40 13.64
CA SER A 173 -12.31 -3.06 15.05
C SER A 173 -11.01 -2.27 15.23
N GLY A 174 -10.73 -1.34 14.32
CA GLY A 174 -9.52 -0.53 14.32
C GLY A 174 -8.30 -1.17 13.66
N GLY A 175 -8.42 -2.39 13.11
CA GLY A 175 -7.33 -3.11 12.44
C GLY A 175 -6.94 -2.59 11.05
N LEU A 176 -7.56 -1.50 10.57
CA LEU A 176 -7.25 -0.89 9.27
C LEU A 176 -6.20 0.22 9.43
N ALA A 177 -5.05 0.08 8.77
CA ALA A 177 -4.02 1.12 8.69
C ALA A 177 -4.41 2.25 7.70
N TRP A 178 -5.46 3.00 8.02
CA TRP A 178 -5.98 4.08 7.18
C TRP A 178 -4.96 5.21 6.97
N GLU A 179 -4.02 5.39 7.89
CA GLU A 179 -2.94 6.36 7.80
C GLU A 179 -2.05 6.06 6.59
N ALA A 180 -1.79 4.77 6.33
CA ALA A 180 -1.02 4.34 5.18
C ALA A 180 -1.75 4.58 3.86
N HIS A 181 -3.07 4.43 3.87
CA HIS A 181 -3.93 4.75 2.73
C HIS A 181 -3.88 6.25 2.40
N LEU A 182 -3.95 7.10 3.43
CA LEU A 182 -3.81 8.55 3.28
C LEU A 182 -2.44 8.93 2.70
N GLY A 183 -1.36 8.44 3.31
CA GLY A 183 0.01 8.74 2.85
C GLY A 183 0.29 8.25 1.43
N GLY A 184 -0.18 7.04 1.11
CA GLY A 184 -0.12 6.48 -0.23
C GLY A 184 -0.84 7.36 -1.26
N TRP A 185 -2.09 7.74 -0.97
CA TRP A 185 -2.91 8.60 -1.84
C TRP A 185 -2.28 9.98 -2.05
N ILE A 186 -1.75 10.62 -1.01
CA ILE A 186 -1.07 11.93 -1.11
C ILE A 186 0.09 11.85 -2.10
N VAL A 187 0.97 10.85 -1.95
CA VAL A 187 2.10 10.66 -2.87
C VAL A 187 1.62 10.42 -4.30
N GLY A 188 0.58 9.60 -4.48
CA GLY A 188 -0.02 9.34 -5.78
C GLY A 188 -0.56 10.61 -6.43
N TRP A 189 -1.35 11.38 -5.67
CA TRP A 189 -1.94 12.63 -6.13
C TRP A 189 -0.89 13.63 -6.59
N ILE A 190 0.14 13.87 -5.76
CA ILE A 190 1.26 14.76 -6.08
C ILE A 190 1.99 14.27 -7.34
N SER A 191 2.28 12.97 -7.41
CA SER A 191 2.93 12.36 -8.58
C SER A 191 2.12 12.56 -9.85
N GLY A 192 0.79 12.49 -9.77
CA GLY A 192 -0.10 12.77 -10.89
C GLY A 192 -0.06 14.22 -11.36
N GLN A 193 0.20 15.18 -10.47
CA GLN A 193 0.39 16.58 -10.90
C GLN A 193 1.68 16.80 -11.69
N ILE A 194 2.69 15.95 -11.46
CA ILE A 194 4.02 16.05 -12.09
C ILE A 194 4.10 15.20 -13.36
N PHE A 195 3.66 13.93 -13.29
CA PHE A 195 3.88 12.95 -14.34
C PHE A 195 2.77 12.88 -15.38
N ALA A 196 1.54 13.30 -15.06
CA ALA A 196 0.45 13.32 -16.03
C ALA A 196 0.76 14.34 -17.12
N ARG A 197 1.10 13.83 -18.31
CA ARG A 197 1.41 14.62 -19.50
C ARG A 197 0.21 15.50 -19.91
N ARG A 198 0.51 16.52 -20.73
CA ARG A 198 -0.49 17.45 -21.27
C ARG A 198 -1.51 16.74 -22.16
#